data_AF-A0A1B3SMS0-F1
#
_entry.id   AF-A0A1B3SMS0-F1
#
_cell.length_a   1.000
_cell.length_b   1.000
_cell.length_c   1.000
_cell.angle_alpha   90.00
_cell.angle_beta   90.00
_cell.angle_gamma   90.00
#
_symmetry.space_group_name_H-M   'P 1'
#
loop_
_entity.id
_entity.type
_entity.pdbx_description
1 polymer ?
#
loop_
_entity_poly.entity_id
_entity_poly.type
_entity_poly.pdbx_seq_one_letter_code
_entity_poly.pdbx_strand_id
1 'polypeptide(L)'
;AAAVADEVHGFTYFDRRDLLGFVDGTENPTGQEAVDATVIGPEDPGFAGGSYVIVEIPHDLAAWNALPVETQERIIGRRKLSDIELSDAEKPSYAHNA
;
A
#
# COMPACT_ATOMS: atom_id res chain seq x y z
N ALA A 1 -10.35 32.45 7.12
CA ALA A 1 -8.95 32.02 6.91
C ALA A 1 -8.88 30.52 7.17
N ALA A 2 -8.12 29.77 6.37
CA ALA A 2 -7.84 28.35 6.64
C ALA A 2 -6.67 28.22 7.63
N ALA A 3 -6.59 27.09 8.33
CA ALA A 3 -5.49 26.72 9.23
C ALA A 3 -5.10 25.27 8.99
N VAL A 4 -3.84 24.92 9.26
CA VAL A 4 -3.33 23.55 9.13
C VAL A 4 -3.96 22.67 10.22
N ALA A 5 -4.60 21.58 9.81
CA ALA A 5 -5.19 20.60 10.71
C ALA A 5 -4.21 19.48 11.08
N ASP A 6 -3.42 19.02 10.11
CA ASP A 6 -2.36 18.02 10.26
C ASP A 6 -1.28 18.23 9.19
N GLU A 7 -0.03 17.88 9.51
CA GLU A 7 1.12 18.03 8.61
C GLU A 7 2.11 16.88 8.85
N VAL A 8 2.27 16.02 7.84
CA VAL A 8 3.18 14.88 7.87
C VAL A 8 4.19 15.01 6.74
N HIS A 9 5.47 14.96 7.09
CA HIS A 9 6.57 15.02 6.11
C HIS A 9 6.99 13.60 5.76
N GLY A 10 6.54 13.12 4.61
CA GLY A 10 6.92 11.81 4.08
C GLY A 10 8.33 11.80 3.50
N PHE A 11 8.91 10.61 3.41
CA PHE A 11 10.18 10.36 2.75
C PHE A 11 10.16 8.99 2.07
N THR A 12 10.92 8.84 0.99
CA THR A 12 11.16 7.51 0.40
C THR A 12 12.12 6.74 1.30
N TYR A 13 11.73 5.53 1.69
CA TYR A 13 12.56 4.65 2.49
C TYR A 13 13.19 3.57 1.61
N PHE A 14 14.53 3.52 1.57
CA PHE A 14 15.33 2.60 0.75
C PHE A 14 14.81 2.47 -0.71
N ASP A 15 14.60 1.25 -1.17
CA ASP A 15 14.15 0.83 -2.50
C ASP A 15 12.61 0.89 -2.67
N ARG A 16 11.96 1.90 -2.07
CA ARG A 16 10.49 2.08 -1.98
C ARG A 16 9.81 1.13 -1.00
N ARG A 17 10.37 1.04 0.20
CA ARG A 17 9.79 0.26 1.29
C ARG A 17 8.88 1.10 2.17
N ASP A 18 7.90 0.46 2.77
CA ASP A 18 7.18 0.98 3.93
C ASP A 18 8.02 0.87 5.21
N LEU A 19 7.49 1.37 6.33
CA LEU A 19 8.14 1.25 7.64
C LEU A 19 8.09 -0.18 8.22
N LEU A 20 7.28 -1.07 7.64
CA LEU A 20 7.26 -2.51 7.98
C LEU A 20 8.43 -3.26 7.32
N GLY A 21 9.08 -2.63 6.35
CA GLY A 21 10.26 -3.11 5.64
C GLY A 21 9.93 -3.94 4.41
N PHE A 22 8.71 -3.86 3.87
CA PHE A 22 8.30 -4.48 2.61
C PHE A 22 8.28 -3.43 1.50
N VAL A 23 8.55 -3.84 0.26
CA VAL A 23 8.36 -2.95 -0.89
C VAL A 23 6.85 -2.69 -1.03
N ASP A 24 6.49 -1.43 -1.17
CA ASP A 24 5.09 -1.00 -1.22
C ASP A 24 4.77 -0.35 -2.58
N GLY A 25 3.57 -0.63 -3.08
CA GLY A 25 3.09 -0.20 -4.40
C GLY A 25 3.53 -1.09 -5.58
N THR A 26 4.02 -2.31 -5.33
CA THR A 26 4.42 -3.25 -6.40
C THR A 26 3.27 -3.59 -7.35
N GLU A 27 2.06 -3.76 -6.81
CA GLU A 27 0.85 -4.11 -7.58
C GLU A 27 0.04 -2.88 -8.04
N ASN A 28 0.58 -1.66 -7.85
CA ASN A 28 -0.14 -0.47 -8.32
C ASN A 28 -0.26 -0.51 -9.85
N PRO A 29 -1.47 -0.23 -10.39
CA PRO A 29 -1.64 -0.12 -11.84
C PRO A 29 -0.76 1.00 -12.38
N THR A 30 -0.35 0.89 -13.63
CA THR A 30 0.50 1.90 -14.29
C THR A 30 -0.06 2.31 -15.64
N GLY A 31 0.38 3.47 -16.14
CA GLY A 31 -0.09 3.98 -17.43
C GLY A 31 -1.61 4.18 -17.46
N GLN A 32 -2.27 3.63 -18.47
CA GLN A 32 -3.71 3.80 -18.65
C GLN A 32 -4.51 3.07 -17.56
N GLU A 33 -4.05 1.91 -17.09
CA GLU A 33 -4.74 1.17 -16.00
C GLU A 33 -4.84 2.01 -14.72
N ALA A 34 -3.83 2.84 -14.45
CA ALA A 34 -3.86 3.74 -13.30
C ALA A 34 -4.94 4.82 -13.46
N VAL A 35 -5.10 5.36 -14.67
CA VAL A 35 -6.13 6.35 -14.98
C VAL A 35 -7.50 5.72 -14.83
N ASP A 36 -7.70 4.55 -15.43
CA ASP A 36 -8.97 3.83 -15.41
C ASP A 36 -9.38 3.43 -13.98
N ALA A 37 -8.41 3.14 -13.11
CA ALA A 37 -8.66 2.76 -11.71
C ALA A 37 -8.93 3.95 -10.77
N THR A 38 -8.50 5.16 -11.11
CA THR A 38 -8.46 6.29 -10.15
C THR A 38 -9.23 7.53 -10.58
N VAL A 39 -9.52 7.69 -11.88
CA VAL A 39 -10.15 8.90 -12.42
C VAL A 39 -11.63 8.67 -12.66
N ILE A 40 -12.46 9.54 -12.09
CA ILE A 40 -13.91 9.56 -12.33
C ILE A 40 -14.17 9.80 -13.81
N GLY A 41 -14.94 8.92 -14.42
CA GLY A 41 -15.26 8.90 -15.84
C GLY A 41 -16.69 9.37 -16.13
N PRO A 42 -17.27 8.93 -17.27
CA PRO A 42 -18.60 9.34 -17.70
C PRO A 42 -19.74 8.75 -16.85
N GLU A 43 -19.43 7.85 -15.90
CA GLU A 43 -20.38 7.39 -14.89
C GLU A 43 -20.82 8.51 -13.94
N ASP A 44 -20.01 9.56 -13.77
CA ASP A 44 -20.37 10.78 -13.05
C ASP A 44 -19.84 12.06 -13.76
N PRO A 45 -20.52 12.50 -14.83
CA PRO A 45 -20.03 13.58 -15.70
C PRO A 45 -19.78 14.92 -15.00
N GLY A 46 -20.45 15.18 -13.87
CA GLY A 46 -20.26 16.42 -13.11
C GLY A 46 -18.92 16.49 -12.38
N PHE A 47 -18.29 15.34 -12.16
CA PHE A 47 -17.03 15.17 -11.44
C PHE A 47 -15.94 14.50 -12.29
N ALA A 48 -16.19 14.32 -13.59
CA ALA A 48 -15.24 13.70 -14.50
C ALA A 48 -13.86 14.37 -14.46
N GLY A 49 -12.81 13.57 -14.37
CA GLY A 49 -11.43 14.03 -14.14
C GLY A 49 -11.06 14.21 -12.65
N GLY A 50 -12.02 14.07 -11.73
CA GLY A 50 -11.78 14.02 -10.29
C GLY A 50 -11.34 12.63 -9.80
N SER A 51 -11.08 12.52 -8.50
CA SER A 51 -10.70 11.26 -7.84
C SER A 51 -11.10 11.30 -6.36
N TYR A 52 -11.17 10.13 -5.73
CA TYR A 52 -11.38 9.97 -4.30
C TYR A 52 -10.08 9.56 -3.63
N VAL A 53 -9.66 10.30 -2.60
CA VAL A 53 -8.43 10.04 -1.85
C VAL A 53 -8.74 9.76 -0.38
N ILE A 54 -8.11 8.73 0.18
CA ILE A 54 -8.20 8.31 1.58
C ILE A 54 -6.77 8.29 2.14
N VAL A 55 -6.58 8.80 3.37
CA VAL A 55 -5.27 8.88 4.03
C VAL A 55 -5.38 8.27 5.43
N GLU A 56 -4.48 7.33 5.77
CA GLU A 56 -4.39 6.65 7.07
C GLU A 56 -2.93 6.30 7.41
N ILE A 57 -2.51 6.39 8.68
CA ILE A 57 -1.09 6.24 9.10
C ILE A 57 -0.83 5.58 10.51
N PRO A 58 -1.47 4.48 10.97
CA PRO A 58 -1.07 3.82 12.22
C PRO A 58 -0.20 2.57 11.99
N HIS A 59 0.96 2.50 12.65
CA HIS A 59 1.75 1.27 12.75
C HIS A 59 2.32 1.08 14.16
N ASP A 60 2.18 -0.13 14.74
CA ASP A 60 2.94 -0.55 15.91
C ASP A 60 4.21 -1.30 15.47
N LEU A 61 5.28 -0.53 15.26
CA LEU A 61 6.56 -1.08 14.78
C LEU A 61 7.25 -1.97 15.82
N ALA A 62 6.96 -1.79 17.11
CA ALA A 62 7.55 -2.63 18.16
C ALA A 62 6.94 -4.03 18.13
N ALA A 63 5.60 -4.12 18.07
CA ALA A 63 4.90 -5.38 17.92
C ALA A 63 5.27 -6.08 16.60
N TRP A 64 5.35 -5.31 15.50
CA TRP A 64 5.72 -5.85 14.19
C TRP A 64 7.11 -6.49 14.19
N ASN A 65 8.12 -5.78 14.70
CA ASN A 65 9.50 -6.24 14.68
C ASN A 65 9.77 -7.40 15.65
N ALA A 66 8.85 -7.69 16.57
CA ALA A 66 8.92 -8.88 17.41
C ALA A 66 8.51 -10.17 16.68
N LEU A 67 7.83 -10.06 15.53
CA LEU A 67 7.43 -11.22 14.73
C LEU A 67 8.61 -11.80 13.92
N PRO A 68 8.72 -13.13 13.77
CA PRO A 68 9.62 -13.74 12.81
C PRO A 68 9.34 -13.27 11.38
N VAL A 69 10.36 -13.18 10.54
CA VAL A 69 10.23 -12.71 9.14
C VAL A 69 9.22 -13.55 8.38
N GLU A 70 9.21 -14.86 8.56
CA GLU A 70 8.28 -15.77 7.87
C GLU A 70 6.82 -15.51 8.28
N THR A 71 6.59 -15.00 9.49
CA THR A 71 5.25 -14.59 9.94
C THR A 71 4.86 -13.27 9.29
N GLN A 72 5.77 -12.30 9.22
CA GLN A 72 5.55 -11.04 8.51
C GLN A 72 5.26 -11.28 7.02
N GLU A 73 6.03 -12.15 6.36
CA GLU A 73 5.83 -12.53 4.95
C GLU A 73 4.45 -13.15 4.72
N ARG A 74 3.95 -13.95 5.66
CA ARG A 74 2.59 -14.52 5.59
C ARG A 74 1.48 -13.52 5.84
N ILE A 75 1.73 -12.48 6.65
CA ILE A 75 0.79 -11.38 6.87
C ILE A 75 0.73 -10.47 5.65
N ILE A 76 1.86 -10.18 5.01
CA ILE A 76 1.90 -9.33 3.81
C ILE A 76 1.53 -10.11 2.55
N GLY A 77 1.96 -11.37 2.45
CA GLY A 77 1.78 -12.25 1.30
C GLY A 77 2.88 -12.14 0.24
N ARG A 78 4.04 -11.59 0.61
CA ARG A 78 5.25 -11.49 -0.24
C ARG A 78 6.50 -11.80 0.57
N ARG A 79 7.60 -12.13 -0.10
CA ARG A 79 8.93 -12.27 0.51
C ARG A 79 9.51 -10.91 0.86
N LYS A 80 10.01 -10.76 2.08
CA LYS A 80 10.37 -9.44 2.62
C LYS A 80 11.48 -8.78 1.85
N LEU A 81 12.57 -9.51 1.58
CA LEU A 81 13.73 -8.95 0.91
C LEU A 81 13.52 -8.83 -0.60
N SER A 82 13.12 -9.92 -1.26
CA SER A 82 13.07 -10.02 -2.71
C SER A 82 11.79 -9.47 -3.34
N ASP A 83 10.79 -9.13 -2.53
CA ASP A 83 9.47 -8.68 -3.00
C ASP A 83 8.76 -9.68 -3.92
N ILE A 84 9.10 -10.97 -3.83
CA ILE A 84 8.46 -12.01 -4.62
C ILE A 84 7.15 -12.39 -3.94
N GLU A 85 6.06 -12.40 -4.70
CA GLU A 85 4.75 -12.84 -4.21
C GLU A 85 4.77 -14.30 -3.72
N LEU A 86 4.09 -14.58 -2.60
CA LEU A 86 3.92 -15.97 -2.16
C LEU A 86 3.02 -16.73 -3.13
N SER A 87 3.33 -18.00 -3.37
CA SER A 87 2.47 -18.87 -4.17
C SER A 87 1.10 -19.06 -3.52
N ASP A 88 0.06 -19.34 -4.31
CA ASP A 88 -1.31 -19.58 -3.79
C ASP A 88 -1.37 -20.68 -2.72
N ALA A 89 -0.48 -21.68 -2.80
CA ALA A 89 -0.41 -22.76 -1.82
C ALA A 89 0.19 -22.31 -0.47
N GLU A 90 1.05 -21.28 -0.49
CA GLU A 90 1.72 -20.74 0.69
C GLU A 90 1.00 -19.52 1.26
N LYS A 91 0.34 -18.73 0.40
CA LYS A 91 -0.32 -17.47 0.75
C LYS A 91 -1.57 -17.74 1.58
N PRO A 92 -1.60 -17.34 2.87
CA PRO A 92 -2.80 -17.48 3.68
C PRO A 92 -3.90 -16.55 3.17
N SER A 93 -5.17 -16.94 3.35
CA SER A 93 -6.32 -16.12 2.97
C SER A 93 -6.48 -14.82 3.77
N TYR A 94 -5.67 -14.63 4.82
CA TYR A 94 -5.65 -13.39 5.62
C TYR A 94 -4.50 -12.45 5.20
N ALA A 95 -3.66 -12.87 4.23
CA ALA A 95 -2.58 -12.02 3.78
C ALA A 95 -3.15 -10.72 3.20
N HIS A 96 -2.42 -9.62 3.39
CA HIS A 96 -2.85 -8.30 2.95
C HIS A 96 -3.12 -8.23 1.43
N ASN A 97 -2.37 -9.00 0.63
CA ASN A 97 -2.52 -9.08 -0.82
C ASN A 97 -3.24 -10.35 -1.33
N ALA A 98 -4.02 -11.02 -0.47
CA ALA A 98 -4.84 -12.17 -0.87
C ALA A 98 -6.14 -11.75 -1.56
#